data_AF-A0A174EWX2-F1
#
_entry.id   AF-A0A174EWX2-F1
#
_cell.length_a   1.000
_cell.length_b   1.000
_cell.length_c   1.000
_cell.angle_alpha   90.00
_cell.angle_beta   90.00
_cell.angle_gamma   90.00
#
_symmetry.space_group_name_H-M   'P 1'
#
loop_
_entity.id
_entity.type
_entity.pdbx_description
1 polymer ?
#
loop_
_entity_poly.entity_id
_entity_poly.type
_entity_poly.pdbx_seq_one_letter_code
_entity_poly.pdbx_strand_id
1 'polypeptide(L)'
;MDHINGFKAAVAAVLGCLTALWGWFGWLVVAWVACMLLDYATGTAAALKAGKWSCKAAREGLWHKVGAMAAVLVAAILDGVLGLILDHIPALTLPFDYTVFLTVLVLVWYILTELGSIVENAGRLGAPLPAWLSKAIAALESGVDSTGDKLTQGEKKE
;
A
#
# COMPACT_ATOMS: atom_id res chain seq x y z
N MET A 1 -12.75 -18.91 -31.22
CA MET A 1 -11.55 -18.07 -31.00
C MET A 1 -11.93 -16.59 -30.89
N ASP A 2 -12.98 -16.14 -31.59
CA ASP A 2 -13.42 -14.73 -31.60
C ASP A 2 -13.94 -14.23 -30.26
N HIS A 3 -14.65 -15.05 -29.49
CA HIS A 3 -15.09 -14.68 -28.13
C HIS A 3 -13.93 -14.48 -27.14
N ILE A 4 -12.86 -15.28 -27.28
CA ILE A 4 -11.65 -15.13 -26.44
C ILE A 4 -10.88 -13.87 -26.83
N ASN A 5 -10.78 -13.60 -28.13
CA ASN A 5 -10.12 -12.40 -28.64
C ASN A 5 -10.92 -11.13 -28.32
N GLY A 6 -12.24 -11.16 -28.44
CA GLY A 6 -13.13 -10.06 -28.03
C GLY A 6 -13.06 -9.80 -26.53
N PHE A 7 -13.04 -10.85 -25.70
CA PHE A 7 -12.85 -10.71 -24.25
C PHE A 7 -11.48 -10.11 -23.91
N LYS A 8 -10.40 -10.61 -24.52
CA LYS A 8 -9.05 -10.04 -24.34
C LYS A 8 -8.97 -8.58 -24.78
N ALA A 9 -9.61 -8.23 -25.90
CA ALA A 9 -9.66 -6.86 -26.40
C ALA A 9 -10.44 -5.94 -25.46
N ALA A 10 -11.57 -6.40 -24.91
CA ALA A 10 -12.33 -5.65 -23.91
C ALA A 10 -11.52 -5.41 -22.63
N VAL A 11 -10.85 -6.46 -22.12
CA VAL A 11 -9.95 -6.33 -20.96
C VAL A 11 -8.81 -5.36 -21.26
N ALA A 12 -8.15 -5.49 -22.41
CA ALA A 12 -7.07 -4.59 -22.81
C ALA A 12 -7.54 -3.13 -22.95
N ALA A 13 -8.72 -2.90 -23.53
CA ALA A 13 -9.32 -1.57 -23.65
C ALA A 13 -9.62 -0.96 -22.27
N VAL A 14 -10.20 -1.74 -21.35
CA VAL A 14 -10.48 -1.28 -19.98
C VAL A 14 -9.18 -0.96 -19.24
N LEU A 15 -8.20 -1.86 -19.25
CA LEU A 15 -6.91 -1.62 -18.59
C LEU A 15 -6.17 -0.42 -19.22
N GLY A 16 -6.26 -0.25 -20.54
CA GLY A 16 -5.71 0.89 -21.26
C GLY A 16 -6.38 2.21 -20.86
N CYS A 17 -7.72 2.25 -20.81
CA CYS A 17 -8.48 3.41 -20.35
C CYS A 17 -8.15 3.76 -18.90
N LEU A 18 -8.11 2.78 -18.00
CA LEU A 18 -7.74 3.00 -16.60
C LEU A 18 -6.31 3.56 -16.50
N THR A 19 -5.35 2.97 -17.22
CA THR A 19 -3.97 3.48 -17.27
C THR A 19 -3.90 4.92 -17.80
N ALA A 20 -4.72 5.26 -18.80
CA ALA A 20 -4.80 6.62 -19.31
C ALA A 20 -5.42 7.62 -18.33
N LEU A 21 -6.34 7.19 -17.45
CA LEU A 21 -7.03 8.05 -16.49
C LEU A 21 -6.15 8.46 -15.30
N TRP A 22 -5.36 7.55 -14.75
CA TRP A 22 -4.59 7.79 -13.51
C TRP A 22 -3.12 7.42 -13.58
N GLY A 23 -2.63 6.99 -14.75
CA GLY A 23 -1.23 6.68 -14.99
C GLY A 23 -0.69 5.53 -14.15
N TRP A 24 0.62 5.56 -13.90
CA TRP A 24 1.33 4.58 -13.08
C TRP A 24 0.92 4.64 -11.60
N PHE A 25 0.57 5.83 -11.09
CA PHE A 25 0.20 6.04 -9.70
C PHE A 25 -1.08 5.28 -9.32
N GLY A 26 -2.08 5.28 -10.19
CA GLY A 26 -3.30 4.48 -9.97
C GLY A 26 -3.02 2.98 -9.81
N TRP A 27 -2.02 2.44 -10.51
CA TRP A 27 -1.61 1.05 -10.35
C TRP A 27 -0.98 0.76 -8.99
N LEU A 28 -0.28 1.74 -8.39
CA LEU A 28 0.24 1.62 -7.03
C LEU A 28 -0.90 1.53 -6.00
N VAL A 29 -1.93 2.38 -6.16
CA VAL A 29 -3.15 2.33 -5.32
C VAL A 29 -3.87 0.99 -5.49
N VAL A 30 -4.02 0.50 -6.72
CA VAL A 30 -4.64 -0.81 -6.99
C VAL A 30 -3.84 -1.95 -6.34
N ALA A 31 -2.51 -1.92 -6.43
CA ALA A 31 -1.65 -2.92 -5.80
C ALA A 31 -1.82 -2.92 -4.27
N TRP A 32 -1.86 -1.75 -3.66
CA TRP A 32 -2.12 -1.61 -2.22
C TRP A 32 -3.49 -2.16 -1.82
N VAL A 33 -4.56 -1.78 -2.51
CA VAL A 33 -5.92 -2.30 -2.25
C VAL A 33 -5.97 -3.81 -2.44
N ALA A 34 -5.30 -4.35 -3.46
CA ALA A 34 -5.21 -5.79 -3.67
C ALA A 34 -4.49 -6.50 -2.51
N CYS A 35 -3.40 -5.95 -1.99
CA CYS A 35 -2.73 -6.49 -0.80
C CYS A 35 -3.68 -6.49 0.40
N MET A 36 -4.37 -5.38 0.64
CA MET A 36 -5.33 -5.26 1.74
C MET A 36 -6.49 -6.28 1.64
N LEU A 37 -6.98 -6.55 0.43
CA LEU A 37 -8.01 -7.57 0.18
C LEU A 37 -7.48 -9.00 0.42
N LEU A 38 -6.27 -9.30 -0.06
CA LEU A 38 -5.61 -10.59 0.14
C LEU A 38 -5.29 -10.84 1.62
N ASP A 39 -4.82 -9.83 2.33
CA ASP A 39 -4.59 -9.88 3.76
C ASP A 39 -5.89 -10.22 4.51
N TYR A 40 -6.98 -9.52 4.20
CA TYR A 40 -8.27 -9.79 4.83
C TYR A 40 -8.75 -11.23 4.56
N ALA A 41 -8.63 -11.70 3.32
CA ALA A 41 -9.02 -13.05 2.94
C ALA A 41 -8.15 -14.13 3.63
N THR A 42 -6.82 -13.95 3.63
CA THR A 42 -5.88 -14.90 4.25
C THR A 42 -5.99 -14.89 5.77
N GLY A 43 -6.13 -13.73 6.41
CA GLY A 43 -6.37 -13.61 7.85
C GLY A 43 -7.69 -14.24 8.27
N THR A 44 -8.75 -14.07 7.47
CA THR A 44 -10.03 -14.74 7.69
C THR A 44 -9.91 -16.25 7.59
N ALA A 45 -9.28 -16.74 6.53
CA ALA A 45 -9.06 -18.18 6.36
C ALA A 45 -8.22 -18.78 7.50
N ALA A 46 -7.16 -18.09 7.93
CA ALA A 46 -6.30 -18.52 9.03
C ALA A 46 -7.06 -18.60 10.36
N ALA A 47 -7.88 -17.59 10.67
CA ALA A 47 -8.69 -17.55 11.89
C ALA A 47 -9.81 -18.60 11.90
N LEU A 48 -10.43 -18.87 10.75
CA LEU A 48 -11.41 -19.95 10.59
C LEU A 48 -10.75 -21.32 10.80
N LYS A 49 -9.59 -21.57 10.19
CA LYS A 49 -8.83 -22.82 10.38
C LYS A 49 -8.45 -23.05 11.86
N ALA A 50 -8.13 -21.98 12.58
CA ALA A 50 -7.79 -22.04 14.00
C ALA A 50 -9.01 -22.12 14.94
N GLY A 51 -10.25 -22.04 14.44
CA GLY A 51 -11.46 -22.00 15.25
C GLY A 51 -11.60 -20.74 16.13
N LYS A 52 -10.83 -19.69 15.84
CA LYS A 52 -10.76 -18.45 16.64
C LYS A 52 -11.48 -17.27 15.98
N TRP A 53 -12.27 -17.53 14.94
CA TRP A 53 -12.98 -16.47 14.25
C TRP A 53 -13.97 -15.78 15.18
N SER A 54 -13.85 -14.45 15.29
CA SER A 54 -14.82 -13.63 16.01
C SER A 54 -15.15 -12.37 15.22
N CYS A 55 -16.41 -11.98 15.22
CA CYS A 55 -16.86 -10.75 14.57
C CYS A 55 -16.23 -9.49 15.21
N LYS A 56 -15.73 -9.59 16.45
CA LYS A 56 -14.98 -8.50 17.09
C LYS A 56 -13.61 -8.31 16.43
N ALA A 57 -12.84 -9.39 16.27
CA ALA A 57 -11.54 -9.35 15.61
C ALA A 57 -11.64 -8.90 14.14
N ALA A 58 -12.67 -9.36 13.41
CA ALA A 58 -12.90 -8.94 12.03
C ALA A 58 -13.20 -7.44 11.89
N ARG A 59 -13.97 -6.87 12.83
CA ARG A 59 -14.25 -5.41 12.85
C ARG A 59 -13.02 -4.60 13.18
N GLU A 60 -12.20 -5.07 14.12
CA GLU A 60 -10.96 -4.40 14.51
C GLU A 60 -9.97 -4.32 13.34
N GLY A 61 -9.82 -5.42 12.59
CA GLY A 61 -9.05 -5.42 11.34
C GLY A 61 -9.58 -4.44 10.29
N LEU A 62 -10.91 -4.28 10.20
CA LEU A 62 -11.50 -3.29 9.29
C LEU A 62 -11.24 -1.85 9.73
N TRP A 63 -11.32 -1.54 11.04
CA TRP A 63 -11.01 -0.22 11.57
C TRP A 63 -9.55 0.18 11.31
N HIS A 64 -8.62 -0.76 11.43
CA HIS A 64 -7.22 -0.53 11.09
C HIS A 64 -7.06 -0.12 9.61
N LYS A 65 -7.78 -0.79 8.71
CA LYS A 65 -7.77 -0.49 7.26
C LYS A 65 -8.40 0.85 6.93
N VAL A 66 -9.47 1.24 7.63
CA VAL A 66 -10.04 2.60 7.51
C VAL A 66 -9.03 3.66 7.98
N GLY A 67 -8.30 3.39 9.06
CA GLY A 67 -7.19 4.25 9.49
C GLY A 67 -6.11 4.41 8.42
N ALA A 68 -5.74 3.32 7.76
CA ALA A 68 -4.78 3.34 6.64
C ALA A 68 -5.27 4.20 5.46
N MET A 69 -6.56 4.09 5.10
CA MET A 69 -7.17 4.96 4.08
C MET A 69 -7.11 6.45 4.45
N ALA A 70 -7.36 6.78 5.72
CA ALA A 70 -7.27 8.15 6.19
C ALA A 70 -5.83 8.69 6.08
N ALA A 71 -4.83 7.90 6.44
CA ALA A 71 -3.43 8.29 6.35
C ALA A 71 -2.98 8.52 4.89
N VAL A 72 -3.39 7.65 3.95
CA VAL A 72 -3.12 7.84 2.51
C VAL A 72 -3.80 9.11 1.99
N LEU A 73 -5.04 9.39 2.43
CA LEU A 73 -5.74 10.62 2.06
C LEU A 73 -5.02 11.87 2.57
N VAL A 74 -4.51 11.84 3.81
CA VAL A 74 -3.71 12.93 4.37
C VAL A 74 -2.46 13.16 3.52
N ALA A 75 -1.74 12.10 3.14
CA ALA A 75 -0.57 12.20 2.27
C ALA A 75 -0.92 12.81 0.89
N ALA A 76 -2.06 12.42 0.31
CA ALA A 76 -2.54 12.95 -0.96
C ALA A 76 -2.90 14.44 -0.88
N ILE A 77 -3.49 14.87 0.23
CA ILE A 77 -3.76 16.29 0.48
C ILE A 77 -2.45 17.05 0.61
N LEU A 78 -1.46 16.52 1.32
CA LEU A 78 -0.13 17.15 1.47
C LEU A 78 0.58 17.28 0.12
N ASP A 79 0.56 16.24 -0.72
CA ASP A 79 1.09 16.32 -2.09
C ASP A 79 0.39 17.40 -2.91
N GLY A 80 -0.95 17.49 -2.82
CA GLY A 80 -1.71 18.53 -3.50
C GLY A 80 -1.35 19.93 -3.04
N VAL A 81 -1.19 20.15 -1.74
CA VAL A 81 -0.75 21.44 -1.17
C VAL A 81 0.67 21.78 -1.60
N LEU A 82 1.60 20.82 -1.56
CA LEU A 82 2.98 21.03 -1.99
C LEU A 82 3.08 21.32 -3.48
N GLY A 83 2.33 20.61 -4.32
CA GLY A 83 2.22 20.89 -5.75
C GLY A 83 1.75 22.33 -6.01
N LEU A 84 0.69 22.77 -5.34
CA LEU A 84 0.20 24.15 -5.47
C LEU A 84 1.24 25.20 -5.08
N ILE A 85 2.01 24.95 -4.03
CA ILE A 85 3.09 25.84 -3.58
C ILE A 85 4.19 25.92 -4.64
N LEU A 86 4.66 24.79 -5.16
CA LEU A 86 5.72 24.74 -6.15
C LEU A 86 5.31 25.41 -7.48
N ASP A 87 4.04 25.25 -7.88
CA ASP A 87 3.51 25.86 -9.11
C ASP A 87 3.40 27.40 -9.02
N HIS A 88 3.17 27.96 -7.83
CA HIS A 88 2.89 29.39 -7.64
C HIS A 88 4.01 30.18 -6.98
N ILE A 89 5.06 29.52 -6.47
CA ILE A 89 6.23 30.17 -5.86
C ILE A 89 7.49 29.81 -6.66
N PRO A 90 7.86 30.62 -7.68
CA PRO A 90 8.99 30.32 -8.58
C PRO A 90 10.35 30.24 -7.89
N ALA A 91 10.48 30.78 -6.67
CA ALA A 91 11.69 30.71 -5.86
C ALA A 91 11.88 29.35 -5.18
N LEU A 92 10.84 28.51 -5.11
CA LEU A 92 10.88 27.18 -4.52
C LEU A 92 10.91 26.15 -5.66
N THR A 93 12.11 25.76 -6.06
CA THR A 93 12.31 24.68 -7.04
C THR A 93 12.99 23.50 -6.37
N LEU A 94 12.42 22.31 -6.52
CA LEU A 94 13.07 21.07 -6.10
C LEU A 94 14.03 20.57 -7.20
N PRO A 95 15.09 19.83 -6.85
CA PRO A 95 16.03 19.28 -7.84
C PRO A 95 15.44 18.10 -8.64
N PHE A 96 14.15 17.82 -8.49
CA PHE A 96 13.41 16.76 -9.16
C PHE A 96 11.95 17.19 -9.35
N ASP A 97 11.25 16.55 -10.29
CA ASP A 97 9.83 16.80 -10.54
C ASP A 97 8.97 16.24 -9.41
N TYR A 98 8.28 17.13 -8.71
CA TYR A 98 7.36 16.77 -7.64
C TYR A 98 5.96 16.51 -8.19
N THR A 99 5.43 15.31 -7.97
CA THR A 99 4.07 14.94 -8.40
C THR A 99 3.23 14.47 -7.22
N VAL A 100 3.48 13.26 -6.74
CA VAL A 100 2.72 12.59 -5.65
C VAL A 100 3.68 11.89 -4.67
N PHE A 101 4.80 12.53 -4.39
CA PHE A 101 5.93 11.90 -3.72
C PHE A 101 5.58 11.38 -2.33
N LEU A 102 4.89 12.16 -1.49
CA LEU A 102 4.53 11.74 -0.14
C LEU A 102 3.56 10.57 -0.14
N THR A 103 2.55 10.61 -1.01
CA THR A 103 1.56 9.54 -1.14
C THR A 103 2.20 8.26 -1.62
N VAL A 104 3.17 8.34 -2.54
CA VAL A 104 3.94 7.17 -2.99
C VAL A 104 4.71 6.55 -1.84
N LEU A 105 5.39 7.35 -1.01
CA LEU A 105 6.11 6.82 0.16
C LEU A 105 5.15 6.13 1.14
N VAL A 106 4.02 6.76 1.45
CA VAL A 106 3.02 6.21 2.38
C VAL A 106 2.38 4.94 1.81
N LEU A 107 2.04 4.89 0.52
CA LEU A 107 1.50 3.70 -0.13
C LEU A 107 2.50 2.55 -0.11
N VAL A 108 3.78 2.80 -0.43
CA VAL A 108 4.82 1.77 -0.40
C VAL A 108 4.97 1.21 1.01
N TRP A 109 4.98 2.07 2.03
CA TRP A 109 5.02 1.62 3.43
C TRP A 109 3.84 0.71 3.77
N TYR A 110 2.60 1.12 3.46
CA TYR A 110 1.43 0.28 3.71
C TYR A 110 1.45 -1.03 2.91
N ILE A 111 1.95 -1.03 1.68
CA ILE A 111 2.12 -2.27 0.89
C ILE A 111 3.06 -3.23 1.63
N LEU A 112 4.19 -2.75 2.15
CA LEU A 112 5.13 -3.60 2.90
C LEU A 112 4.49 -4.22 4.14
N THR A 113 3.74 -3.42 4.90
CA THR A 113 3.03 -3.90 6.10
C THR A 113 1.95 -4.94 5.75
N GLU A 114 1.16 -4.71 4.71
CA GLU A 114 0.13 -5.67 4.24
C GLU A 114 0.78 -6.97 3.71
N LEU A 115 1.91 -6.88 3.00
CA LEU A 115 2.67 -8.05 2.55
C LEU A 115 3.22 -8.86 3.73
N GLY A 116 3.71 -8.19 4.78
CA GLY A 116 4.14 -8.84 6.03
C GLY A 116 3.01 -9.64 6.67
N SER A 117 1.82 -9.03 6.78
CA SER A 117 0.62 -9.68 7.33
C SER A 117 0.14 -10.87 6.48
N ILE A 118 0.16 -10.75 5.14
CA ILE A 118 -0.16 -11.88 4.23
C ILE A 118 0.79 -13.05 4.46
N VAL A 119 2.10 -12.79 4.57
CA VAL A 119 3.11 -13.83 4.81
C VAL A 119 2.87 -14.52 6.15
N GLU A 120 2.54 -13.78 7.19
CA GLU A 120 2.18 -14.36 8.49
C GLU A 120 0.92 -15.23 8.41
N ASN A 121 -0.14 -14.72 7.77
CA ASN A 121 -1.40 -15.43 7.60
C ASN A 121 -1.24 -16.71 6.76
N ALA A 122 -0.45 -16.66 5.68
CA ALA A 122 -0.11 -17.82 4.88
C ALA A 122 0.68 -18.88 5.68
N GLY A 123 1.59 -18.47 6.56
CA GLY A 123 2.26 -19.35 7.51
C GLY A 123 1.29 -20.06 8.47
N ARG A 124 0.33 -19.31 9.04
CA ARG A 124 -0.75 -19.87 9.89
C ARG A 124 -1.65 -20.86 9.13
N LEU A 125 -1.86 -20.63 7.83
CA LEU A 125 -2.56 -21.57 6.95
C LEU A 125 -1.76 -22.83 6.64
N GLY A 126 -0.47 -22.88 6.97
CA GLY A 126 0.41 -24.03 6.76
C GLY A 126 1.08 -24.05 5.40
N ALA A 127 1.14 -22.92 4.70
CA ALA A 127 1.90 -22.82 3.46
C ALA A 127 3.40 -22.96 3.74
N PRO A 128 4.15 -23.76 2.96
CA PRO A 128 5.60 -23.87 3.11
C PRO A 128 6.27 -22.62 2.54
N LEU A 129 6.39 -21.58 3.37
CA LEU A 129 7.03 -20.33 3.01
C LEU A 129 8.53 -20.39 3.28
N PRO A 130 9.37 -19.92 2.36
CA PRO A 130 10.80 -19.87 2.61
C PRO A 130 11.12 -18.80 3.65
N ALA A 131 11.94 -19.17 4.66
CA ALA A 131 12.26 -18.28 5.78
C ALA A 131 12.93 -16.96 5.39
N TRP A 132 13.58 -16.90 4.22
CA TRP A 132 14.19 -15.66 3.72
C TRP A 132 13.14 -14.62 3.32
N LEU A 133 11.95 -15.03 2.88
CA LEU A 133 10.92 -14.10 2.40
C LEU A 133 10.36 -13.25 3.53
N SER A 134 9.97 -13.89 4.64
CA SER A 134 9.49 -13.18 5.84
C SER A 134 10.57 -12.25 6.41
N LYS A 135 11.83 -12.69 6.40
CA LYS A 135 12.97 -11.87 6.86
C LYS A 135 13.22 -10.67 5.96
N ALA A 136 13.12 -10.84 4.64
CA ALA A 136 13.32 -9.75 3.69
C ALA A 136 12.26 -8.65 3.87
N ILE A 137 10.99 -9.03 4.01
CA ILE A 137 9.90 -8.07 4.21
C ILE A 137 10.05 -7.34 5.55
N ALA A 138 10.33 -8.07 6.64
CA ALA A 138 10.57 -7.46 7.95
C ALA A 138 11.77 -6.50 7.95
N ALA A 139 12.84 -6.82 7.21
CA ALA A 139 13.99 -5.94 7.07
C ALA A 139 13.66 -4.67 6.27
N LEU A 140 12.82 -4.77 5.25
CA LEU A 140 12.35 -3.60 4.49
C LEU A 140 11.49 -2.69 5.36
N GLU A 141 10.52 -3.25 6.09
CA GLU A 141 9.66 -2.49 7.01
C GLU A 141 10.48 -1.78 8.09
N SER A 142 11.35 -2.53 8.78
CA SER A 142 12.23 -1.96 9.82
C SER A 142 13.21 -0.91 9.27
N GLY A 143 13.70 -1.08 8.03
CA GLY A 143 14.55 -0.11 7.37
C GLY A 143 13.84 1.21 7.06
N VAL A 144 12.58 1.14 6.65
CA VAL A 144 11.74 2.33 6.42
C VAL A 144 11.40 3.02 7.74
N ASP A 145 10.97 2.27 8.75
CA ASP A 145 10.64 2.81 10.09
C ASP A 145 11.86 3.47 10.74
N SER A 146 13.02 2.81 10.72
CA SER A 146 14.25 3.37 11.30
C SER A 146 14.69 4.66 10.60
N THR A 147 14.45 4.76 9.29
CA THR A 147 14.72 6.00 8.54
C THR A 147 13.73 7.10 8.97
N GLY A 148 12.45 6.78 9.08
CA GLY A 148 11.42 7.70 9.58
C GLY A 148 11.70 8.22 10.99
N ASP A 149 12.10 7.33 11.90
CA ASP A 149 12.46 7.68 13.27
C ASP A 149 13.68 8.59 13.35
N LYS A 150 14.69 8.39 12.50
CA LYS A 150 15.87 9.28 12.46
C LYS A 150 15.52 10.68 11.97
N LEU A 151 14.59 10.78 11.02
CA LEU A 151 14.11 12.08 10.51
C LEU A 151 13.35 12.86 11.59
N THR A 152 12.58 12.19 12.45
CA THR A 152 11.82 12.83 13.53
C THR A 152 12.64 13.07 14.81
N GLN A 153 13.69 12.28 15.06
CA GLN A 153 14.59 12.47 16.21
C GLN A 153 15.58 13.64 16.03
N GLY A 154 15.79 14.12 14.81
CA GLY A 154 16.51 15.36 14.53
C GLY A 154 15.81 16.61 15.08
N GLU A 155 14.49 16.56 15.28
CA GLU A 155 13.67 17.69 15.77
C GLU A 155 13.71 17.86 17.31
N LYS A 156 14.29 16.90 18.05
CA LYS A 156 14.37 16.96 19.53
C LYS A 156 15.72 17.47 20.08
N LYS A 157 16.58 18.03 19.22
CA LYS A 157 17.84 18.66 19.63
C LYS A 157 17.90 20.13 19.18
N GLU A 158 16.93 20.94 19.61
CA GLU A 158 17.11 22.39 19.81
C GLU A 158 16.43 22.80 21.12
#